data_AF-A0A3Q8CFQ8-F1
#
_entry.id   AF-A0A3Q8CFQ8-F1
#
_cell.length_a   1.000
_cell.length_b   1.000
_cell.length_c   1.000
_cell.angle_alpha   90.00
_cell.angle_beta   90.00
_cell.angle_gamma   90.00
#
_symmetry.space_group_name_H-M   'P 1'
#
loop_
_entity.id
_entity.type
_entity.pdbx_description
1 polymer ?
#
loop_
_entity_poly.entity_id
_entity_poly.type
_entity_poly.pdbx_seq_one_letter_code
_entity_poly.pdbx_strand_id
1 'polypeptide(L)'
;MVVIKLILECLTIALIVIGTFRFKSAGDLSKQMREFRQRKNIELTQENLNQQKAYIKLHSNNIYWLGLNITVFALIILLMVLGYALHDVLVEKDSGDAIFLLEGVMSLIATAFVFLNQKIFSDGQLIRKNYIARHPENDLKLFVYPNELAIQYQKKNKKGAFLFFVAGVIAIVANII
;
A
#
# COMPACT_ATOMS: atom_id res chain seq x y z
N MET A 1 27.79 10.96 19.06
CA MET A 1 26.43 10.40 18.91
C MET A 1 25.44 11.42 18.42
N VAL A 2 25.23 12.55 19.10
CA VAL A 2 24.18 13.55 18.75
C VAL A 2 24.23 14.01 17.28
N VAL A 3 25.39 14.37 16.75
CA VAL A 3 25.54 14.79 15.34
C VAL A 3 25.17 13.67 14.36
N ILE A 4 25.51 12.41 14.68
CA ILE A 4 25.18 11.26 13.84
C ILE A 4 23.67 11.00 13.85
N LYS A 5 23.02 11.04 15.04
CA LYS A 5 21.56 10.90 15.16
C LYS A 5 20.82 11.96 14.32
N LEU A 6 21.23 13.23 14.39
CA LEU A 6 20.68 14.32 13.58
C LEU A 6 20.82 14.09 12.07
N ILE A 7 21.98 13.59 11.61
CA ILE A 7 22.18 13.27 10.19
C ILE A 7 21.25 12.14 9.75
N LEU A 8 21.11 11.09 10.57
CA LEU A 8 20.23 9.95 10.28
C LEU A 8 18.75 10.35 10.27
N GLU A 9 18.34 11.26 11.15
CA GLU A 9 16.98 11.80 11.19
C GLU A 9 16.65 12.61 9.93
N CYS A 10 17.52 13.55 9.55
CA CYS A 10 17.36 14.32 8.32
C CYS A 10 17.30 13.42 7.08
N LEU A 11 18.11 12.36 7.04
CA LEU A 11 18.08 11.39 5.95
C LEU A 11 16.78 10.59 5.93
N THR A 12 16.30 10.13 7.08
CA THR A 12 15.05 9.37 7.23
C THR A 12 13.86 10.21 6.77
N ILE A 13 13.75 11.44 7.25
CA ILE A 13 12.71 12.40 6.85
C ILE A 13 12.76 12.65 5.34
N ALA A 14 13.95 12.90 4.77
CA ALA A 14 14.09 13.12 3.34
C ALA A 14 13.60 11.92 2.51
N LEU A 15 13.93 10.68 2.93
CA LEU A 15 13.47 9.46 2.27
C LEU A 15 11.96 9.28 2.36
N ILE A 16 11.35 9.55 3.53
CA ILE A 16 9.90 9.50 3.72
C ILE A 16 9.20 10.52 2.81
N VAL A 17 9.70 11.75 2.74
CA VAL A 17 9.15 12.81 1.88
C VAL A 17 9.23 12.40 0.41
N ILE A 18 10.39 11.95 -0.07
CA ILE A 18 10.56 11.50 -1.46
C ILE A 18 9.65 10.29 -1.74
N GLY A 19 9.58 9.33 -0.82
CA GLY A 19 8.68 8.18 -0.91
C GLY A 19 7.22 8.60 -1.07
N THR A 20 6.77 9.58 -0.29
CA THR A 20 5.40 10.11 -0.32
C THR A 20 5.08 10.75 -1.67
N PHE A 21 6.00 11.54 -2.25
CA PHE A 21 5.83 12.08 -3.60
C PHE A 21 5.72 10.98 -4.67
N ARG A 22 6.43 9.85 -4.51
CA ARG A 22 6.28 8.71 -5.42
C ARG A 22 4.87 8.11 -5.32
N PHE A 23 4.29 8.01 -4.13
CA PHE A 23 2.91 7.52 -3.98
C PHE A 23 1.86 8.47 -4.56
N LYS A 24 2.04 9.79 -4.44
CA LYS A 24 1.15 10.77 -5.12
C LYS A 24 1.04 10.47 -6.60
N SER A 25 2.18 10.24 -7.26
CA SER A 25 2.22 9.93 -8.69
C SER A 25 1.65 8.54 -9.06
N ALA A 26 1.52 7.62 -8.10
CA ALA A 26 0.80 6.36 -8.26
C ALA A 26 -0.72 6.55 -8.03
N GLY A 27 -1.11 7.49 -7.18
CA GLY A 27 -2.48 7.96 -7.01
C GLY A 27 -3.06 8.53 -8.31
N ASP A 28 -2.28 9.32 -9.05
CA ASP A 28 -2.68 9.83 -10.37
C ASP A 28 -2.97 8.70 -11.36
N LEU A 29 -2.13 7.65 -11.37
CA LEU A 29 -2.37 6.45 -12.21
C LEU A 29 -3.62 5.69 -11.76
N SER A 30 -3.86 5.59 -10.45
CA SER A 30 -5.09 5.00 -9.91
C SER A 30 -6.34 5.77 -10.34
N LYS A 31 -6.25 7.10 -10.38
CA LYS A 31 -7.34 7.96 -10.89
C LYS A 31 -7.62 7.68 -12.36
N GLN A 32 -6.59 7.63 -13.20
CA GLN A 32 -6.73 7.26 -14.63
C GLN A 32 -7.35 5.88 -14.81
N MET A 33 -6.93 4.90 -14.01
CA MET A 33 -7.51 3.56 -13.98
C MET A 33 -9.01 3.57 -13.61
N ARG A 34 -9.42 4.42 -12.66
CA ARG A 34 -10.83 4.58 -12.27
C ARG A 34 -11.64 5.24 -13.37
N GLU A 35 -11.11 6.28 -14.00
CA GLU A 35 -11.76 6.97 -15.12
C GLU A 35 -11.93 6.07 -16.35
N PHE A 36 -10.93 5.21 -16.64
CA PHE A 36 -11.05 4.17 -17.65
C PHE A 36 -12.22 3.24 -17.33
N ARG A 37 -12.27 2.70 -16.11
CA ARG A 37 -13.36 1.81 -15.67
C ARG A 37 -14.74 2.48 -15.74
N GLN A 38 -14.85 3.74 -15.32
CA GLN A 38 -16.12 4.47 -15.32
C GLN A 38 -16.65 4.69 -16.74
N ARG A 39 -15.80 5.15 -17.66
CA ARG A 39 -16.18 5.32 -19.07
C ARG A 39 -16.68 4.01 -19.66
N LYS A 40 -16.01 2.92 -19.34
CA LYS A 40 -16.35 1.60 -19.86
C LYS A 40 -17.58 0.95 -19.21
N ASN A 41 -17.90 1.27 -17.96
CA ASN A 41 -19.12 0.79 -17.32
C ASN A 41 -20.41 1.37 -17.94
N ILE A 42 -20.34 2.55 -18.57
CA ILE A 42 -21.50 3.18 -19.22
C ILE A 42 -21.96 2.37 -20.45
N GLU A 43 -21.07 1.56 -21.03
CA GLU A 43 -21.32 0.74 -22.23
C GLU A 43 -21.96 -0.63 -21.90
N LEU A 44 -22.17 -0.98 -20.61
CA LEU A 44 -22.61 -2.31 -20.17
C LEU A 44 -24.08 -2.37 -19.73
N THR A 45 -24.75 -3.49 -20.01
CA THR A 45 -26.09 -3.80 -19.48
C THR A 45 -26.03 -4.14 -17.99
N GLN A 46 -27.13 -3.89 -17.27
CA GLN A 46 -27.23 -4.15 -15.82
C GLN A 46 -27.08 -5.64 -15.47
N GLU A 47 -27.55 -6.52 -16.35
CA GLU A 47 -27.45 -7.97 -16.19
C GLU A 47 -25.99 -8.44 -16.25
N ASN A 48 -25.22 -7.97 -17.24
CA ASN A 48 -23.79 -8.25 -17.35
C ASN A 48 -23.02 -7.75 -16.12
N LEU A 49 -23.35 -6.56 -15.61
CA LEU A 49 -22.74 -6.03 -14.38
C LEU A 49 -23.02 -6.90 -13.14
N ASN A 50 -24.23 -7.47 -13.04
CA ASN A 50 -24.60 -8.31 -11.91
C ASN A 50 -23.89 -9.67 -11.92
N GLN A 51 -23.83 -10.33 -13.08
CA GLN A 51 -23.09 -11.59 -13.24
C GLN A 51 -21.60 -11.41 -12.91
N GLN A 52 -21.01 -10.29 -13.36
CA GLN A 52 -19.63 -9.93 -13.08
C GLN A 52 -19.36 -9.69 -11.59
N LYS A 53 -20.23 -8.94 -10.91
CA LYS A 53 -20.11 -8.69 -9.47
C LYS A 53 -20.21 -9.99 -8.68
N ALA A 54 -21.11 -10.89 -9.07
CA ALA A 54 -21.28 -12.19 -8.41
C ALA A 54 -20.01 -13.04 -8.54
N TYR A 55 -19.44 -13.15 -9.75
CA TYR A 55 -18.21 -13.92 -9.97
C TYR A 55 -17.02 -13.34 -9.20
N ILE A 56 -16.82 -12.02 -9.28
CA ILE A 56 -15.71 -11.36 -8.57
C ILE A 56 -15.87 -11.58 -7.07
N LYS A 57 -17.06 -11.38 -6.50
CA LYS A 57 -17.32 -11.56 -5.07
C LYS A 57 -16.99 -12.98 -4.60
N LEU A 58 -17.35 -13.99 -5.39
CA LEU A 58 -17.06 -15.39 -5.08
C LEU A 58 -15.55 -15.66 -5.05
N HIS A 59 -14.81 -15.13 -6.02
CA HIS A 59 -13.38 -15.43 -6.20
C HIS A 59 -12.45 -14.46 -5.46
N SER A 60 -12.95 -13.31 -4.99
CA SER A 60 -12.17 -12.31 -4.24
C SER A 60 -12.34 -12.41 -2.72
N ASN A 61 -13.10 -13.37 -2.21
CA ASN A 61 -13.38 -13.47 -0.78
C ASN A 61 -12.09 -13.57 0.05
N ASN A 62 -11.14 -14.40 -0.39
CA ASN A 62 -9.83 -14.56 0.27
C ASN A 62 -9.01 -13.26 0.27
N ILE A 63 -9.14 -12.45 -0.78
CA ILE A 63 -8.45 -11.15 -0.91
C ILE A 63 -9.01 -10.17 0.13
N TYR A 64 -10.32 -10.17 0.34
CA TYR A 64 -10.98 -9.32 1.34
C TYR A 64 -10.57 -9.69 2.77
N TRP A 65 -10.61 -10.98 3.11
CA TRP A 65 -10.17 -11.48 4.42
C TRP A 65 -8.69 -11.21 4.69
N LEU A 66 -7.84 -11.34 3.67
CA LEU A 66 -6.42 -10.99 3.78
C LEU A 66 -6.23 -9.51 4.12
N GLY A 67 -6.94 -8.61 3.42
CA GLY A 67 -6.87 -7.17 3.66
C GLY A 67 -7.33 -6.79 5.07
N LEU A 68 -8.43 -7.38 5.54
CA LEU A 68 -8.96 -7.13 6.89
C LEU A 68 -7.97 -7.56 7.98
N ASN A 69 -7.49 -8.81 7.95
CA ASN A 69 -6.59 -9.35 8.97
C ASN A 69 -5.30 -8.52 9.09
N ILE A 70 -4.75 -8.07 7.97
CA ILE A 70 -3.51 -7.30 7.99
C ILE A 70 -3.75 -5.87 8.48
N THR A 71 -4.89 -5.27 8.13
CA THR A 71 -5.26 -3.95 8.67
C THR A 71 -5.38 -4.01 10.20
N VAL A 72 -6.04 -5.05 10.72
CA VAL A 72 -6.16 -5.28 12.17
C VAL A 72 -4.78 -5.49 12.79
N PHE A 73 -3.93 -6.34 12.22
CA PHE A 73 -2.59 -6.60 12.73
C PHE A 73 -1.70 -5.35 12.73
N ALA A 74 -1.72 -4.57 11.66
CA ALA A 74 -1.01 -3.30 11.56
C ALA A 74 -1.49 -2.29 12.62
N LEU A 75 -2.80 -2.22 12.87
CA LEU A 75 -3.37 -1.36 13.89
C LEU A 75 -2.93 -1.78 15.30
N ILE A 76 -2.87 -3.09 15.58
CA ILE A 76 -2.35 -3.62 16.85
C ILE A 76 -0.88 -3.22 17.04
N ILE A 77 -0.02 -3.40 16.02
CA ILE A 77 1.38 -2.98 16.09
C ILE A 77 1.50 -1.48 16.34
N LEU A 78 0.72 -0.68 15.62
CA LEU A 78 0.74 0.78 15.73
C LEU A 78 0.33 1.24 17.14
N LEU A 79 -0.70 0.62 17.72
CA LEU A 79 -1.11 0.89 19.10
C LEU A 79 -0.04 0.49 20.12
N MET A 80 0.64 -0.65 19.93
CA MET A 80 1.73 -1.08 20.82
C MET A 80 2.91 -0.09 20.79
N VAL A 81 3.35 0.29 19.59
CA VAL A 81 4.49 1.23 19.44
C VAL A 81 4.13 2.63 19.91
N LEU A 82 2.89 3.07 19.67
CA LEU A 82 2.40 4.35 20.21
C LEU A 82 2.38 4.31 21.75
N GLY A 83 1.93 3.21 22.35
CA GLY A 83 1.95 3.03 23.80
C GLY A 83 3.37 3.09 24.38
N TYR A 84 4.32 2.42 23.73
CA TYR A 84 5.74 2.48 24.10
C TYR A 84 6.29 3.91 23.98
N ALA A 85 6.07 4.57 22.84
CA ALA A 85 6.58 5.93 22.61
C ALA A 85 5.97 6.95 23.59
N LEU A 86 4.68 6.81 23.92
CA LEU A 86 4.02 7.64 24.93
C LEU A 86 4.61 7.39 26.34
N HIS A 87 4.94 6.14 26.69
CA HIS A 87 5.58 5.83 27.96
C HIS A 87 6.97 6.48 28.06
N ASP A 88 7.84 6.32 27.06
CA ASP A 88 9.18 6.93 27.06
C ASP A 88 9.11 8.46 27.17
N VAL A 89 8.21 9.10 26.41
CA VAL A 89 8.10 10.56 26.40
C VAL A 89 7.49 11.10 27.70
N LEU A 90 6.44 10.46 28.22
CA LEU A 90 5.67 10.99 29.37
C LEU A 90 6.24 10.56 30.72
N VAL A 91 6.81 9.35 30.81
CA VAL A 91 7.29 8.75 32.06
C VAL A 91 8.81 8.90 32.17
N GLU A 92 9.55 8.44 31.15
CA GLU A 92 11.02 8.43 31.20
C GLU A 92 11.63 9.78 30.79
N LYS A 93 10.85 10.64 30.14
CA LYS A 93 11.27 11.95 29.59
C LYS A 93 12.43 11.84 28.60
N ASP A 94 12.62 10.66 28.00
CA ASP A 94 13.60 10.44 26.96
C ASP A 94 12.88 10.45 25.61
N SER A 95 13.04 11.55 24.86
CA SER A 95 12.22 11.83 23.68
C SER A 95 12.87 11.45 22.36
N GLY A 96 14.18 11.20 22.33
CA GLY A 96 14.92 10.98 21.09
C GLY A 96 14.68 9.59 20.48
N ASP A 97 14.81 8.55 21.30
CA ASP A 97 14.86 7.15 20.84
C ASP A 97 13.45 6.63 20.48
N ALA A 98 12.44 6.99 21.27
CA ALA A 98 11.03 6.69 20.98
C ALA A 98 10.56 7.20 19.60
N ILE A 99 11.03 8.36 19.15
CA ILE A 99 10.66 8.94 17.84
C ILE A 99 11.24 8.10 16.70
N PHE A 100 12.51 7.72 16.78
CA PHE A 100 13.14 6.86 15.77
C PHE A 100 12.47 5.50 15.67
N LEU A 101 12.09 4.90 16.80
CA LEU A 101 11.36 3.63 16.80
C LEU A 101 9.98 3.77 16.13
N LEU A 102 9.26 4.86 16.43
CA LEU A 102 7.95 5.14 15.83
C LEU A 102 8.05 5.35 14.32
N GLU A 103 8.98 6.20 13.85
CA GLU A 103 9.23 6.43 12.42
C GLU A 103 9.62 5.13 11.70
N GLY A 104 10.46 4.34 12.33
CA GLY A 104 10.91 3.03 11.87
C GLY A 104 9.75 2.08 11.60
N VAL A 105 8.94 1.84 12.63
CA VAL A 105 7.81 0.91 12.54
C VAL A 105 6.74 1.43 11.59
N MET A 106 6.41 2.73 11.63
CA MET A 106 5.44 3.32 10.71
C MET A 106 5.86 3.16 9.24
N SER A 107 7.15 3.35 8.94
CA SER A 107 7.67 3.21 7.59
C SER A 107 7.68 1.75 7.11
N LEU A 108 7.93 0.79 8.01
CA LEU A 108 7.81 -0.65 7.70
C LEU A 108 6.36 -1.08 7.50
N ILE A 109 5.42 -0.60 8.33
CA ILE A 109 3.99 -0.84 8.14
C ILE A 109 3.52 -0.29 6.79
N ALA A 110 3.90 0.94 6.44
CA ALA A 110 3.58 1.55 5.15
C ALA A 110 4.12 0.70 3.97
N THR A 111 5.36 0.22 4.09
CA THR A 111 5.98 -0.69 3.11
C THR A 111 5.18 -1.97 2.93
N ALA A 112 4.85 -2.65 4.03
CA ALA A 112 4.06 -3.88 4.03
C ALA A 112 2.69 -3.65 3.37
N PHE A 113 2.01 -2.56 3.72
CA PHE A 113 0.71 -2.20 3.17
C PHE A 113 0.77 -1.98 1.65
N VAL A 114 1.84 -1.38 1.15
CA VAL A 114 2.03 -1.19 -0.30
C VAL A 114 2.24 -2.52 -1.01
N PHE A 115 3.06 -3.43 -0.47
CA PHE A 115 3.25 -4.75 -1.08
C PHE A 115 1.96 -5.55 -1.11
N LEU A 116 1.14 -5.46 -0.06
CA LEU A 116 -0.16 -6.12 0.00
C LEU A 116 -1.14 -5.55 -1.00
N ASN A 117 -1.23 -4.23 -1.12
CA ASN A 117 -2.05 -3.61 -2.14
C ASN A 117 -1.63 -4.04 -3.56
N GLN A 118 -0.32 -4.20 -3.81
CA GLN A 118 0.15 -4.72 -5.09
C GLN A 118 -0.26 -6.18 -5.32
N LYS A 119 -0.20 -7.02 -4.28
CA LYS A 119 -0.66 -8.41 -4.35
C LYS A 119 -2.16 -8.48 -4.62
N ILE A 120 -2.98 -7.78 -3.82
CA ILE A 120 -4.43 -7.64 -4.00
C ILE A 120 -4.78 -7.18 -5.42
N PHE A 121 -4.07 -6.16 -5.92
CA PHE A 121 -4.27 -5.66 -7.27
C PHE A 121 -3.95 -6.72 -8.33
N SER A 122 -2.84 -7.43 -8.19
CA SER A 122 -2.38 -8.44 -9.15
C SER A 122 -3.32 -9.65 -9.17
N ASP A 123 -3.70 -10.16 -8.00
CA ASP A 123 -4.64 -11.27 -7.85
C ASP A 123 -6.03 -10.88 -8.39
N GLY A 124 -6.46 -9.65 -8.08
CA GLY A 124 -7.70 -9.09 -8.62
C GLY A 124 -7.68 -8.94 -10.16
N GLN A 125 -6.54 -8.60 -10.75
CA GLN A 125 -6.36 -8.58 -12.21
C GLN A 125 -6.37 -10.00 -12.80
N LEU A 126 -5.74 -10.96 -12.13
CA LEU A 126 -5.74 -12.37 -12.55
C LEU A 126 -7.16 -12.97 -12.57
N ILE A 127 -7.95 -12.74 -11.52
CA ILE A 127 -9.35 -13.20 -11.45
C ILE A 127 -10.16 -12.67 -12.63
N ARG A 128 -10.00 -11.38 -12.96
CA ARG A 128 -10.70 -10.73 -14.09
C ARG A 128 -10.25 -11.30 -15.44
N LYS A 129 -8.94 -11.52 -15.62
CA LYS A 129 -8.39 -12.14 -16.84
C LYS A 129 -8.93 -13.57 -17.02
N ASN A 130 -8.97 -14.36 -15.94
CA ASN A 130 -9.52 -15.72 -15.97
C ASN A 130 -11.01 -15.76 -16.31
N TYR A 131 -11.78 -14.76 -15.84
CA TYR A 131 -13.18 -14.64 -16.25
C TYR A 131 -13.33 -14.39 -17.75
N ILE A 132 -12.59 -13.43 -18.32
CA ILE A 132 -12.63 -13.11 -19.76
C ILE A 132 -12.27 -14.35 -20.59
N ALA A 133 -11.25 -15.09 -20.17
CA ALA A 133 -10.84 -16.31 -20.88
C ALA A 133 -11.95 -17.38 -20.90
N ARG A 134 -12.79 -17.45 -19.85
CA ARG A 134 -13.91 -18.40 -19.75
C ARG A 134 -15.20 -17.89 -20.41
N HIS A 135 -15.32 -16.59 -20.61
CA HIS A 135 -16.49 -15.92 -21.15
C HIS A 135 -16.10 -14.90 -22.24
N PRO A 136 -15.58 -15.37 -23.41
CA PRO A 136 -15.15 -14.49 -24.49
C PRO A 136 -16.29 -13.64 -25.09
N GLU A 137 -17.53 -14.09 -24.96
CA GLU A 137 -18.77 -13.39 -25.33
C GLU A 137 -19.05 -12.17 -24.44
N ASN A 138 -18.50 -12.16 -23.24
CA ASN A 138 -18.66 -11.05 -22.31
C ASN A 138 -17.53 -10.03 -22.53
N ASP A 139 -17.90 -8.78 -22.77
CA ASP A 139 -16.95 -7.69 -23.03
C ASP A 139 -16.24 -7.19 -21.75
N LEU A 140 -15.82 -8.10 -20.86
CA LEU A 140 -15.07 -7.77 -19.64
C LEU A 140 -13.67 -7.23 -19.90
N LYS A 141 -13.23 -7.10 -21.16
CA LYS A 141 -12.01 -6.38 -21.54
C LYS A 141 -11.93 -4.99 -20.88
N LEU A 142 -13.07 -4.45 -20.48
CA LEU A 142 -13.30 -3.18 -19.78
C LEU A 142 -12.81 -3.12 -18.31
N PHE A 143 -12.68 -4.26 -17.61
CA PHE A 143 -12.26 -4.30 -16.18
C PHE A 143 -10.79 -4.69 -15.97
N VAL A 144 -10.14 -5.21 -16.99
CA VAL A 144 -8.70 -5.44 -16.97
C VAL A 144 -8.02 -4.11 -17.27
N TYR A 145 -7.14 -3.68 -16.38
CA TYR A 145 -6.41 -2.45 -16.62
C TYR A 145 -5.44 -2.68 -17.78
N PRO A 146 -5.21 -1.67 -18.64
CA PRO A 146 -4.16 -1.74 -19.65
C PRO A 146 -2.86 -2.19 -18.99
N ASN A 147 -2.20 -3.21 -19.56
CA ASN A 147 -1.01 -3.82 -18.96
C ASN A 147 0.07 -2.77 -18.68
N GLU A 148 0.23 -1.77 -19.55
CA GLU A 148 1.16 -0.66 -19.37
C GLU A 148 0.85 0.17 -18.13
N LEU A 149 -0.42 0.57 -17.93
CA LEU A 149 -0.84 1.32 -16.75
C LEU A 149 -0.67 0.49 -15.47
N ALA A 150 -0.99 -0.80 -15.52
CA ALA A 150 -0.80 -1.73 -14.41
C ALA A 150 0.70 -1.86 -14.03
N ILE A 151 1.58 -2.03 -15.01
CA ILE A 151 3.03 -2.13 -14.80
C ILE A 151 3.58 -0.82 -14.24
N GLN A 152 3.17 0.33 -14.79
CA GLN A 152 3.61 1.64 -14.30
C GLN A 152 3.17 1.88 -12.86
N TYR A 153 1.92 1.56 -12.53
CA TYR A 153 1.38 1.67 -11.17
C TYR A 153 2.18 0.82 -10.18
N GLN A 154 2.41 -0.46 -10.50
CA GLN A 154 3.21 -1.36 -9.67
C GLN A 154 4.64 -0.85 -9.50
N LYS A 155 5.30 -0.42 -10.58
CA LYS A 155 6.69 0.06 -10.54
C LYS A 155 6.82 1.30 -9.65
N LYS A 156 5.88 2.25 -9.75
CA LYS A 156 5.90 3.46 -8.91
C LYS A 156 5.65 3.14 -7.43
N ASN A 157 4.70 2.26 -7.14
CA ASN A 157 4.44 1.82 -5.77
C ASN A 157 5.63 1.05 -5.17
N LYS A 158 6.29 0.17 -5.92
CA LYS A 158 7.50 -0.54 -5.44
C LYS A 158 8.63 0.40 -5.10
N LYS A 159 8.85 1.44 -5.90
CA LYS A 159 9.87 2.45 -5.63
C LYS A 159 9.55 3.26 -4.37
N GLY A 160 8.30 3.65 -4.17
CA GLY A 160 7.87 4.31 -2.93
C GLY A 160 8.07 3.39 -1.72
N ALA A 161 7.59 2.14 -1.79
CA ALA A 161 7.76 1.15 -0.73
C ALA A 161 9.22 0.90 -0.39
N PHE A 162 10.10 0.82 -1.38
CA PHE A 162 11.54 0.67 -1.14
C PHE A 162 12.13 1.84 -0.35
N LEU A 163 11.73 3.08 -0.66
CA LEU A 163 12.21 4.25 0.09
C LEU A 163 11.72 4.24 1.54
N PHE A 164 10.45 3.89 1.77
CA PHE A 164 9.91 3.73 3.12
C PHE A 164 10.59 2.56 3.86
N PHE A 165 10.92 1.46 3.18
CA PHE A 165 11.64 0.35 3.79
C PHE A 165 13.03 0.80 4.26
N VAL A 166 13.78 1.47 3.40
CA VAL A 166 15.12 1.99 3.73
C VAL A 166 15.04 3.01 4.86
N ALA A 167 14.08 3.95 4.82
CA ALA A 167 13.85 4.89 5.90
C ALA A 167 13.54 4.16 7.23
N GLY A 168 12.69 3.14 7.18
CA GLY A 168 12.34 2.34 8.35
C GLY A 168 13.54 1.63 8.99
N VAL A 169 14.40 1.03 8.16
CA VAL A 169 15.63 0.39 8.64
C VAL A 169 16.61 1.41 9.22
N ILE A 170 16.80 2.56 8.57
CA ILE A 170 17.69 3.62 9.07
C ILE A 170 17.22 4.14 10.42
N ALA A 171 15.91 4.38 10.58
CA ALA A 171 15.33 4.85 11.84
C ALA A 171 15.52 3.83 12.97
N ILE A 172 15.29 2.53 12.72
CA ILE A 172 15.52 1.48 13.72
C ILE A 172 17.01 1.40 14.10
N VAL A 173 17.92 1.52 13.14
CA VAL A 173 19.36 1.51 13.43
C VAL A 173 19.77 2.75 14.23
N ALA A 174 19.22 3.93 13.90
CA ALA A 174 19.47 5.17 14.63
C ALA A 174 18.97 5.13 16.09
N ASN A 175 17.89 4.38 16.35
CA ASN A 175 17.37 4.13 17.69
C ASN A 175 18.32 3.26 18.55
N ILE A 176 19.15 2.41 17.92
CA ILE A 176 20.02 1.45 18.64
C ILE A 176 21.40 2.06 18.94
N ILE A 177 21.85 3.04 18.15
CA ILE A 177 23.20 3.66 18.23
C ILE A 177 23.21 4.86 19.16
#